data_AF-A0A444KIC6-F1
#
_entry.id   AF-A0A444KIC6-F1
#
_cell.length_a   1.000
_cell.length_b   1.000
_cell.length_c   1.000
_cell.angle_alpha   90.00
_cell.angle_beta   90.00
_cell.angle_gamma   90.00
#
_symmetry.space_group_name_H-M   'P 1'
#
loop_
_entity.id
_entity.type
_entity.pdbx_description
1 polymer ?
#
loop_
_entity_poly.entity_id
_entity_poly.type
_entity_poly.pdbx_seq_one_letter_code
_entity_poly.pdbx_strand_id
1 'polypeptide(L)' 'MITSEPDSVRVKTVNGQWIVRIVDGGRLTQQVFDIHEQAESFAEEERLRLGLPGEPPAEEPAGPPRSGQAG' A
#
# COMPACT_ATOMS: atom_id res chain seq x y z
N MET A 1 9.75 -19.00 17.55
CA MET A 1 8.59 -18.78 16.65
C MET A 1 9.05 -17.76 15.63
N ILE A 2 9.06 -18.09 14.33
CA ILE A 2 9.52 -17.16 13.29
C ILE A 2 8.44 -16.08 13.16
N THR A 3 8.63 -14.95 13.84
CA THR A 3 7.82 -13.74 13.65
C THR A 3 8.39 -13.00 12.45
N SER A 4 8.39 -13.62 11.28
CA SER A 4 8.56 -12.84 10.05
C SER A 4 7.31 -11.99 9.92
N GLU A 5 7.49 -10.68 9.71
CA GLU A 5 6.36 -9.80 9.37
C GLU A 5 5.57 -10.45 8.22
N PRO A 6 4.23 -10.45 8.30
CA PRO A 6 3.41 -11.06 7.26
C PRO A 6 3.68 -10.32 5.95
N ASP A 7 3.69 -11.09 4.87
CA ASP A 7 3.85 -10.53 3.54
C ASP A 7 2.77 -9.46 3.30
N SER A 8 3.15 -8.34 2.72
CA SER A 8 2.24 -7.21 2.57
C SER A 8 2.64 -6.32 1.42
N VAL A 9 1.67 -6.01 0.57
CA VAL A 9 1.86 -5.13 -0.59
C VAL A 9 0.88 -3.97 -0.51
N ARG A 10 1.42 -2.76 -0.43
CA ARG A 10 0.64 -1.54 -0.26
C ARG A 10 1.07 -0.47 -1.24
N VAL A 11 0.11 0.15 -1.90
CA VAL A 11 0.32 1.31 -2.78
C VAL A 11 0.00 2.56 -1.98
N LYS A 12 0.82 3.61 -2.11
CA LYS A 12 0.57 4.92 -1.50
C LYS A 12 1.00 6.04 -2.42
N THR A 13 0.13 7.01 -2.66
CA THR A 13 0.51 8.24 -3.35
C THR A 13 1.26 9.21 -2.42
N VAL A 14 2.37 9.75 -2.88
CA VAL A 14 3.24 10.69 -2.16
C VAL A 14 3.72 11.73 -3.16
N ASN A 15 3.31 13.00 -2.97
CA ASN A 15 3.67 14.11 -3.87
C ASN A 15 3.34 13.86 -5.36
N GLY A 16 2.27 13.13 -5.64
CA GLY A 16 1.88 12.78 -7.02
C GLY A 16 2.62 11.58 -7.60
N GLN A 17 3.52 10.94 -6.83
CA GLN A 17 4.16 9.69 -7.19
C GLN A 17 3.54 8.53 -6.42
N TRP A 18 3.44 7.38 -7.06
CA TRP A 18 2.87 6.17 -6.53
C TRP A 18 3.98 5.27 -5.98
N ILE A 19 3.98 5.05 -4.68
CA ILE A 19 4.97 4.23 -4.00
C ILE A 19 4.32 2.88 -3.64
N VAL A 20 4.83 1.81 -4.24
CA VAL A 20 4.47 0.44 -3.89
C VAL A 20 5.47 -0.08 -2.87
N ARG A 21 5.00 -0.45 -1.68
CA ARG A 21 5.76 -1.05 -0.60
C ARG A 21 5.43 -2.54 -0.53
N ILE A 22 6.46 -3.38 -0.61
CA ILE A 22 6.37 -4.84 -0.59
C ILE A 22 7.13 -5.34 0.65
N VAL A 23 6.51 -6.23 1.41
CA VAL A 23 7.12 -6.99 2.49
C VAL A 23 7.08 -8.45 2.07
N ASP A 24 8.25 -9.07 1.94
CA ASP A 24 8.43 -10.48 1.57
C ASP A 24 9.31 -11.15 2.63
N GLY A 25 8.71 -11.96 3.51
CA GLY A 25 9.43 -12.70 4.54
C GLY A 25 10.30 -11.84 5.48
N GLY A 26 9.94 -10.57 5.70
CA GLY A 26 10.72 -9.59 6.45
C GLY A 26 11.68 -8.72 5.63
N ARG A 27 11.66 -8.84 4.29
CA ARG A 27 12.36 -7.93 3.38
C ARG A 27 11.42 -6.86 2.87
N LEU A 28 11.74 -5.61 3.18
CA LEU A 28 10.99 -4.46 2.72
C LEU A 28 11.61 -3.90 1.43
N THR A 29 10.80 -3.83 0.38
CA THR A 29 11.14 -3.22 -0.91
C THR A 29 10.18 -2.09 -1.19
N GLN A 30 10.67 -0.99 -1.76
CA GLN A 30 9.83 0.14 -2.19
C GLN A 30 10.14 0.48 -3.64
N GLN A 31 9.10 0.60 -4.45
CA GLN A 31 9.17 1.02 -5.84
C GLN A 31 8.33 2.27 -6.04
N VAL A 32 8.88 3.24 -6.77
CA VAL A 32 8.21 4.51 -7.06
C VAL A 32 7.84 4.53 -8.54
N PHE A 33 6.61 4.96 -8.82
CA PHE A 33 6.05 5.06 -10.16
C PHE A 33 5.41 6.45 -10.32
N ASP A 34 5.54 7.03 -11.50
CA ASP A 34 4.85 8.29 -11.81
C ASP A 34 3.41 8.07 -12.32
N ILE A 35 3.07 6.83 -12.70
CA ILE A 35 1.77 6.44 -13.28
C ILE A 35 1.05 5.49 -12.32
N HIS A 36 -0.21 5.80 -12.01
CA HIS A 36 -1.05 5.03 -11.10
C HIS A 36 -1.24 3.58 -11.58
N GLU A 37 -1.65 3.41 -12.83
CA GLU A 37 -1.92 2.10 -13.43
C GLU A 37 -0.70 1.17 -13.39
N GLN A 38 0.53 1.73 -13.50
CA GLN A 38 1.75 0.94 -13.37
C GLN A 38 2.00 0.50 -11.93
N ALA A 39 1.75 1.38 -10.96
CA ALA A 39 1.87 1.05 -9.55
C ALA A 39 0.83 0.00 -9.12
N GLU A 40 -0.40 0.12 -9.61
CA GLU A 40 -1.46 -0.86 -9.37
C GLU A 40 -1.09 -2.23 -9.95
N SER A 41 -0.77 -2.27 -11.25
CA SER A 41 -0.40 -3.52 -11.93
C SER A 41 0.77 -4.23 -11.23
N PHE A 42 1.84 -3.47 -10.89
CA PHE A 42 2.99 -4.03 -10.17
C PHE A 42 2.61 -4.53 -8.76
N ALA A 43 1.74 -3.82 -8.06
CA ALA A 43 1.27 -4.24 -6.74
C ALA A 43 0.39 -5.51 -6.83
N GLU A 44 -0.46 -5.63 -7.85
CA GLU A 44 -1.27 -6.82 -8.09
C GLU A 44 -0.41 -8.04 -8.42
N GLU A 45 0.62 -7.90 -9.27
CA GLU A 45 1.56 -8.97 -9.58
C GLU A 45 2.29 -9.47 -8.32
N GLU A 46 2.81 -8.57 -7.50
CA GLU A 46 3.50 -8.94 -6.26
C GLU A 46 2.55 -9.52 -5.22
N ARG A 47 1.27 -9.09 -5.18
CA ARG A 47 0.25 -9.74 -4.35
C ARG A 47 -0.05 -11.16 -4.78
N LEU A 48 -0.24 -11.39 -6.08
CA LEU A 48 -0.46 -12.72 -6.64
C LEU A 48 0.72 -13.64 -6.29
N ARG A 49 1.94 -13.11 -6.40
CA ARG A 49 3.16 -13.81 -6.03
C ARG A 49 3.23 -14.17 -4.54
N LEU A 50 2.79 -13.26 -3.67
CA LEU A 50 2.78 -13.43 -2.21
C LEU A 50 1.50 -14.11 -1.68
N GLY A 51 0.54 -14.42 -2.55
CA GLY A 51 -0.75 -15.00 -2.17
C GLY A 51 -1.64 -14.05 -1.34
N LEU A 52 -1.45 -12.75 -1.49
CA LEU A 52 -2.19 -11.72 -0.73
C LEU A 52 -3.52 -11.39 -1.41
N PRO A 53 -4.57 -11.04 -0.62
CA PRO A 53 -5.84 -10.62 -1.18
C PRO A 53 -5.68 -9.35 -2.03
N GLY A 54 -6.31 -9.36 -3.20
CA GLY A 54 -6.08 -8.38 -4.28
C GLY A 54 -6.59 -6.96 -4.04
N GLU A 55 -7.27 -6.67 -2.93
CA GLU A 55 -7.80 -5.34 -2.71
C GLU A 55 -6.71 -4.39 -2.18
N PRO A 56 -6.38 -3.30 -2.89
CA PRO A 56 -5.65 -2.23 -2.24
C PRO A 56 -6.53 -1.74 -1.10
N PRO A 57 -5.95 -1.42 0.07
CA PRO A 57 -6.63 -0.46 0.92
C PRO A 57 -6.69 0.80 0.06
N ALA A 58 -7.84 1.02 -0.59
CA ALA A 58 -8.27 2.34 -0.97
C ALA A 58 -7.92 3.20 0.23
N GLU A 59 -7.14 4.26 -0.02
CA GLU A 59 -6.80 5.25 1.01
C GLU A 59 -7.99 5.35 1.95
N GLU A 60 -7.78 5.08 3.25
CA GLU A 60 -8.78 5.44 4.25
C GLU A 60 -9.26 6.83 3.83
N PRO A 61 -10.55 7.00 3.45
CA PRO A 61 -11.01 8.29 2.98
C PRO A 61 -10.60 9.24 4.09
N ALA A 62 -9.73 10.20 3.75
CA ALA A 62 -9.22 11.16 4.70
C ALA A 62 -10.44 11.67 5.48
N GLY A 63 -10.64 11.10 6.67
CA GLY A 63 -11.79 11.42 7.49
C GLY A 63 -11.70 12.92 7.68
N PRO A 64 -12.80 13.66 7.50
CA PRO A 64 -12.71 15.12 7.52
C PRO A 64 -11.95 15.55 8.78
N PRO A 65 -11.11 16.60 8.71
CA PRO A 65 -10.49 17.13 9.92
C PRO A 65 -11.63 17.32 10.92
N ARG A 66 -11.45 16.84 12.15
CA ARG A 66 -12.42 17.05 13.23
C ARG A 66 -12.63 18.57 13.36
N SER A 67 -13.61 19.11 12.66
CA SER A 67 -14.16 20.42 12.92
C SER A 67 -14.81 20.29 14.29
N GLY A 68 -14.19 20.93 15.28
CA GLY A 68 -14.72 21.02 16.61
C GLY A 68 -16.16 21.49 16.57
N GLN A 69 -17.07 20.65 17.06
CA GLN A 69 -18.41 21.09 17.39
C GLN A 69 -18.36 21.65 18.81
N ALA A 70 -18.29 22.98 18.88
CA ALA A 70 -18.70 23.73 20.05
C ALA A 70 -20.19 23.48 20.31
N GLY A 71 -20.53 23.33 21.58
CA GLY A 71 -21.88 23.27 22.12
C GLY A 71 -21.80 23.44 23.63
#